data_AF-A0A6J1E7Q4-F1
#
_entry.id   AF-A0A6J1E7Q4-F1
#
_cell.length_a   1.000
_cell.length_b   1.000
_cell.length_c   1.000
_cell.angle_alpha   90.00
_cell.angle_beta   90.00
_cell.angle_gamma   90.00
#
_symmetry.space_group_name_H-M   'P 1'
#
loop_
_entity.id
_entity.type
_entity.pdbx_description
1 polymer ?
#
loop_
_entity_poly.entity_id
_entity_poly.type
_entity_poly.pdbx_seq_one_letter_code
_entity_poly.pdbx_strand_id
1 'polypeptide(L)'
;MVVDSRYQKVAKGKSRFYNLILAQVIIHLCGVVYLFILTSKKGTLDKLAISSAITGLFSLFVGELGRRHSRASFMKVYMIASSLALLLLLFDVSQGNYTFEGMGDLSNWKAKKLELFEMIRICLGALPQIFATSTVISLVGNMSLPKRAS
;
A
#
# COMPACT_ATOMS: atom_id res chain seq x y z
N MET A 1 37.10 -11.95 1.22
CA MET A 1 36.25 -11.89 2.44
C MET A 1 34.95 -12.62 2.14
N VAL A 2 34.66 -13.73 2.83
CA VAL A 2 33.37 -14.45 2.68
C VAL A 2 32.34 -13.70 3.51
N VAL A 3 31.41 -13.02 2.84
CA VAL A 3 30.31 -12.30 3.51
C VAL A 3 29.32 -13.34 4.04
N ASP A 4 28.93 -13.22 5.31
CA ASP A 4 27.91 -14.09 5.91
C ASP A 4 26.63 -14.06 5.05
N SER A 5 26.13 -15.25 4.72
CA SER A 5 24.90 -15.48 3.95
C SER A 5 23.71 -14.64 4.44
N ARG A 6 23.68 -14.27 5.73
CA ARG A 6 22.68 -13.37 6.31
C ARG A 6 22.70 -11.98 5.69
N TYR A 7 23.87 -11.37 5.53
CA TYR A 7 23.97 -10.03 4.95
C TYR A 7 23.53 -10.03 3.49
N GLN A 8 23.81 -11.11 2.75
CA GLN A 8 23.30 -11.30 1.40
C GLN A 8 21.78 -11.41 1.36
N LYS A 9 21.17 -12.17 2.28
CA LYS A 9 19.69 -12.26 2.41
C LYS A 9 19.05 -10.91 2.73
N VAL A 10 19.64 -10.13 3.64
CA VAL A 10 19.15 -8.79 3.99
C VAL A 10 19.27 -7.84 2.80
N ALA A 11 20.40 -7.84 2.09
CA ALA A 11 20.59 -7.00 0.90
C ALA A 11 19.58 -7.34 -0.20
N LYS A 12 19.37 -8.63 -0.50
CA LYS A 12 18.37 -9.09 -1.47
C LYS A 12 16.95 -8.73 -1.05
N GLY A 13 16.62 -8.92 0.23
CA GLY A 13 15.32 -8.55 0.79
C GLY A 13 15.05 -7.04 0.69
N LYS A 14 16.05 -6.20 0.99
CA LYS A 14 15.93 -4.74 0.83
C LYS A 14 15.71 -4.31 -0.62
N SER A 15 16.41 -4.93 -1.57
CA SER A 15 16.22 -4.65 -2.99
C SER A 15 14.81 -5.04 -3.46
N ARG A 16 14.34 -6.24 -3.07
CA ARG A 16 12.96 -6.67 -3.35
C ARG A 16 11.93 -5.72 -2.73
N PHE A 17 12.13 -5.33 -1.48
CA PHE A 17 11.24 -4.42 -0.77
C PHE A 17 11.19 -3.04 -1.42
N TYR A 18 12.32 -2.53 -1.91
CA TYR A 18 12.37 -1.26 -2.65
C TYR A 18 11.50 -1.30 -3.91
N ASN A 19 11.60 -2.38 -4.70
CA ASN A 19 10.77 -2.52 -5.91
C ASN A 19 9.27 -2.59 -5.57
N LEU A 20 8.92 -3.23 -4.46
CA LEU A 20 7.53 -3.30 -3.98
C LEU A 20 7.02 -1.93 -3.52
N ILE A 21 7.83 -1.17 -2.76
CA ILE A 21 7.49 0.21 -2.39
C ILE A 21 7.29 1.07 -3.64
N LEU A 22 8.17 0.96 -4.64
CA LEU A 22 8.06 1.74 -5.87
C LEU A 22 6.73 1.43 -6.59
N ALA A 23 6.37 0.15 -6.71
CA ALA A 23 5.08 -0.25 -7.27
C ALA A 23 3.90 0.34 -6.47
N GLN A 24 3.96 0.29 -5.13
CA GLN A 24 2.92 0.85 -4.27
C GLN A 24 2.80 2.36 -4.36
N VAL A 25 3.91 3.09 -4.53
CA VAL A 25 3.92 4.53 -4.75
C VAL A 25 3.17 4.87 -6.03
N ILE A 26 3.41 4.14 -7.12
CA ILE A 26 2.69 4.34 -8.39
C ILE A 26 1.18 4.12 -8.19
N ILE A 27 0.80 3.05 -7.49
CA ILE A 27 -0.62 2.73 -7.23
C ILE A 27 -1.29 3.78 -6.32
N HIS A 28 -0.56 4.30 -5.33
CA HIS A 28 -1.05 5.40 -4.48
C HIS A 28 -1.20 6.69 -5.27
N LEU A 29 -0.26 7.00 -6.17
CA LEU A 29 -0.35 8.18 -7.03
C LEU A 29 -1.58 8.11 -7.94
N CYS A 30 -1.86 6.95 -8.54
CA CYS A 30 -3.09 6.72 -9.29
C CYS A 30 -4.34 6.96 -8.43
N GLY A 31 -4.31 6.57 -7.15
CA GLY A 31 -5.40 6.80 -6.21
C GLY A 31 -5.62 8.27 -5.88
N VAL A 32 -4.53 9.03 -5.67
CA VAL A 32 -4.61 10.48 -5.46
C VAL A 32 -5.19 11.18 -6.68
N VAL A 33 -4.78 10.78 -7.89
CA VAL A 33 -5.36 11.31 -9.14
C VAL A 33 -6.85 10.96 -9.24
N TYR A 34 -7.23 9.73 -8.91
CA TYR A 34 -8.64 9.32 -8.86
C TYR A 34 -9.45 10.18 -7.90
N LEU A 35 -8.96 10.38 -6.67
CA LEU A 35 -9.62 11.24 -5.67
C LEU A 35 -9.76 12.67 -6.15
N PHE A 36 -8.72 13.23 -6.78
CA PHE A 36 -8.77 14.57 -7.34
C PHE A 36 -9.86 14.70 -8.42
N ILE A 37 -9.94 13.73 -9.34
CA ILE A 37 -10.98 13.69 -10.38
C ILE A 37 -12.37 13.57 -9.75
N LEU A 38 -12.52 12.72 -8.73
CA LEU A 38 -13.80 12.49 -8.06
C LEU A 38 -14.28 13.72 -7.30
N THR A 39 -13.39 14.35 -6.51
CA THR A 39 -13.69 15.59 -5.78
C THR A 39 -14.03 16.74 -6.74
N SER A 40 -13.32 16.86 -7.86
CA SER A 40 -13.64 17.88 -8.88
C SER A 40 -15.02 17.69 -9.50
N LYS A 41 -15.59 16.48 -9.51
CA LYS A 41 -16.91 16.18 -10.06
C LYS A 41 -18.04 16.25 -9.04
N LYS A 42 -17.86 15.64 -7.88
CA LYS A 42 -18.88 15.57 -6.82
C LYS A 42 -18.92 16.84 -5.95
N GLY A 43 -17.85 17.64 -5.95
CA GLY A 43 -17.72 18.80 -5.07
C GLY A 43 -17.60 18.46 -3.58
N THR A 44 -17.64 17.17 -3.22
CA THR A 44 -17.53 16.67 -1.86
C THR A 44 -16.22 15.92 -1.67
N LEU A 45 -15.58 16.14 -0.52
CA LEU A 45 -14.38 15.41 -0.12
C LEU A 45 -14.77 14.16 0.64
N ASP A 46 -14.31 13.01 0.15
CA ASP A 46 -14.42 11.76 0.88
C ASP A 46 -13.35 11.71 1.98
N LYS A 47 -13.77 11.94 3.21
CA LYS A 47 -12.86 12.00 4.37
C LYS A 47 -12.16 10.66 4.62
N LEU A 48 -12.84 9.53 4.37
CA LEU A 48 -12.28 8.20 4.58
C LEU A 48 -11.25 7.88 3.50
N ALA A 49 -11.58 8.15 2.24
CA ALA A 49 -10.65 7.96 1.13
C ALA A 49 -9.40 8.86 1.25
N ILE A 50 -9.55 10.10 1.71
CA ILE A 50 -8.41 11.00 1.97
C ILE A 50 -7.56 10.51 3.15
N SER A 51 -8.20 10.10 4.25
CA SER A 51 -7.49 9.56 5.42
C SER A 51 -6.70 8.30 5.07
N SER A 52 -7.27 7.40 4.27
CA SER A 52 -6.57 6.20 3.80
C SER A 52 -5.40 6.55 2.89
N ALA A 53 -5.55 7.53 1.98
CA ALA A 53 -4.47 8.00 1.12
C ALA A 53 -3.30 8.61 1.92
N ILE A 54 -3.60 9.46 2.91
CA ILE A 54 -2.58 10.07 3.79
C ILE A 54 -1.86 8.97 4.59
N THR A 55 -2.62 8.06 5.20
CA THR A 55 -2.07 6.95 6.00
C THR A 55 -1.20 6.04 5.13
N GLY A 56 -1.64 5.77 3.90
CA GLY A 56 -0.91 4.97 2.91
C GLY A 56 0.42 5.62 2.51
N LEU A 57 0.41 6.91 2.14
CA LEU A 57 1.63 7.67 1.82
C LEU A 57 2.59 7.75 3.01
N PHE A 58 2.07 8.01 4.20
CA PHE A 58 2.88 8.02 5.43
C PHE A 58 3.53 6.66 5.68
N SER A 59 2.78 5.56 5.50
CA SER A 59 3.32 4.22 5.66
C SER A 59 4.51 3.99 4.71
N LEU A 60 4.39 4.34 3.43
CA LEU A 60 5.44 4.17 2.42
C LEU A 60 6.70 4.95 2.80
N PHE A 61 6.55 6.18 3.29
CA PHE A 61 7.68 6.97 3.78
C PHE A 61 8.41 6.30 4.94
N VAL A 62 7.67 5.79 5.92
CA VAL A 62 8.23 5.05 7.06
C VAL A 62 8.90 3.75 6.60
N GLY A 63 8.33 3.04 5.63
CA GLY A 63 8.88 1.81 5.05
C GLY A 63 10.24 2.05 4.38
N GLU A 64 10.34 3.10 3.56
CA GLU A 64 11.59 3.48 2.91
C GLU A 64 12.66 3.88 3.93
N LEU A 65 12.28 4.65 4.97
CA LEU A 65 13.18 5.02 6.05
C LEU A 65 13.69 3.77 6.82
N GLY A 66 12.79 2.82 7.11
CA GLY A 66 13.13 1.55 7.75
C GLY A 66 14.09 0.70 6.93
N ARG A 67 13.87 0.62 5.62
CA ARG A 67 14.76 -0.06 4.67
C ARG A 67 16.14 0.56 4.62
N ARG A 68 16.22 1.90 4.51
CA ARG A 68 17.47 2.66 4.38
C ARG A 68 18.32 2.54 5.64
N HIS A 69 17.71 2.68 6.82
CA HIS A 69 18.41 2.61 8.10
C HIS A 69 18.50 1.21 8.72
N SER A 70 18.00 0.17 8.06
CA SER A 70 17.96 -1.21 8.59
C SER A 70 17.23 -1.33 9.94
N ARG A 71 16.23 -0.49 10.20
CA ARG A 71 15.54 -0.45 11.50
C ARG A 71 14.28 -1.30 11.47
N ALA A 72 14.31 -2.42 12.17
CA ALA A 72 13.18 -3.34 12.30
C ALA A 72 11.92 -2.67 12.89
N SER A 73 12.06 -1.67 13.76
CA SER A 73 10.93 -0.92 14.30
C SER A 73 10.14 -0.18 13.21
N PHE A 74 10.83 0.56 12.33
CA PHE A 74 10.18 1.25 11.21
C PHE A 74 9.52 0.27 10.24
N MET A 75 10.13 -0.89 9.98
CA MET A 75 9.52 -1.92 9.14
C MET A 75 8.21 -2.47 9.74
N LYS A 76 8.13 -2.62 11.08
CA LYS A 76 6.90 -2.99 11.77
C LYS A 76 5.82 -1.91 11.68
N VAL A 77 6.20 -0.64 11.87
CA VAL A 77 5.28 0.51 11.74
C VAL A 77 4.72 0.59 10.32
N TYR A 78 5.57 0.44 9.29
CA TYR A 78 5.15 0.33 7.90
C TYR A 78 4.08 -0.75 7.73
N MET A 79 4.32 -1.96 8.23
CA MET A 79 3.41 -3.10 8.08
C MET A 79 2.04 -2.85 8.70
N ILE A 80 1.99 -2.25 9.90
CA ILE A 80 0.73 -1.91 10.59
C ILE A 80 0.02 -0.78 9.84
N ALA A 81 0.70 0.32 9.54
CA ALA A 81 0.10 1.49 8.92
C ALA A 81 -0.43 1.21 7.51
N SER A 82 0.33 0.46 6.70
CA SER A 82 -0.09 0.07 5.34
C SER A 82 -1.27 -0.90 5.35
N SER A 83 -1.36 -1.80 6.34
CA SER A 83 -2.52 -2.68 6.52
C SER A 83 -3.75 -1.90 6.97
N LEU A 84 -3.59 -0.94 7.88
CA LEU A 84 -4.67 -0.05 8.31
C LEU A 84 -5.18 0.80 7.15
N ALA A 85 -4.29 1.34 6.33
CA ALA A 85 -4.67 2.10 5.13
C ALA A 85 -5.52 1.26 4.17
N LEU A 86 -5.14 0.00 3.92
CA LEU A 86 -5.91 -0.91 3.07
C LEU A 86 -7.29 -1.22 3.66
N LEU A 87 -7.39 -1.43 4.99
CA LEU A 87 -8.67 -1.66 5.66
C LEU A 87 -9.59 -0.44 5.56
N LEU A 88 -9.06 0.77 5.77
CA LEU A 88 -9.81 2.00 5.61
C LEU A 88 -10.35 2.15 4.18
N LEU A 89 -9.53 1.82 3.19
CA LEU A 89 -9.91 1.87 1.78
C LEU A 89 -11.00 0.84 1.44
N LEU A 90 -10.89 -0.39 1.95
CA LEU A 90 -11.93 -1.41 1.77
C LEU A 90 -13.24 -1.03 2.46
N PHE A 91 -13.14 -0.42 3.64
CA PHE A 91 -14.30 0.06 4.37
C PHE A 91 -15.01 1.21 3.65
N ASP A 92 -14.24 2.17 3.12
CA ASP A 92 -14.73 3.23 2.24
C ASP A 92 -15.49 2.65 1.04
N VAL A 93 -14.89 1.66 0.37
CA VAL A 93 -15.53 0.95 -0.74
C VAL A 93 -16.82 0.24 -0.30
N SER A 94 -16.84 -0.38 0.88
CA SER A 94 -18.02 -1.08 1.37
C SER A 94 -19.18 -0.16 1.76
N GLN A 95 -18.88 1.08 2.17
CA GLN A 95 -19.89 2.11 2.47
C GLN A 95 -20.37 2.84 1.23
N GLY A 96 -19.52 2.97 0.21
CA GLY A 96 -19.94 3.48 -1.08
C GLY A 96 -21.03 2.59 -1.65
N ASN A 97 -22.17 3.18 -2.01
CA ASN A 97 -23.13 2.53 -2.90
C ASN A 97 -22.48 2.43 -4.31
N TYR A 98 -21.57 1.47 -4.51
CA TYR A 98 -21.09 1.08 -5.85
C TYR A 98 -22.25 0.35 -6.52
N THR A 99 -23.23 1.11 -7.00
CA THR A 99 -24.40 0.59 -7.69
C THR A 99 -23.93 0.02 -9.01
N PHE A 100 -23.71 -1.30 -9.02
CA PHE A 100 -23.63 -2.12 -10.23
C PHE A 100 -25.00 -2.22 -10.94
N GLU A 101 -25.81 -1.16 -10.85
CA GLU A 101 -27.21 -1.15 -11.23
C GLU A 101 -27.31 -0.70 -12.69
N GLY A 102 -27.75 -1.61 -13.56
CA GLY A 102 -28.24 -1.32 -14.91
C GLY A 102 -27.19 -1.09 -15.99
N MET A 103 -26.91 -2.11 -16.80
CA MET A 103 -26.19 -2.01 -18.09
C MET A 103 -26.92 -1.17 -19.16
N GLY A 104 -28.07 -0.55 -18.84
CA GLY A 104 -28.95 0.11 -19.81
C GLY A 104 -28.75 1.63 -20.00
N ASP A 105 -28.08 2.33 -19.08
CA ASP A 105 -28.03 3.80 -19.11
C ASP A 105 -26.66 4.33 -19.60
N LEU A 106 -26.61 4.75 -20.86
CA LEU A 106 -25.41 5.24 -21.54
C LEU A 106 -24.84 6.52 -20.88
N SER A 107 -25.70 7.29 -20.19
CA SER A 107 -25.32 8.52 -19.48
C SER A 107 -24.42 8.26 -18.26
N ASN A 108 -24.56 7.09 -17.63
CA ASN A 108 -23.86 6.72 -16.39
C ASN A 108 -22.57 5.90 -16.62
N TRP A 109 -22.25 5.61 -17.89
CA TRP A 109 -21.10 4.80 -18.29
C TRP A 109 -19.74 5.36 -17.81
N LYS A 110 -19.61 6.69 -17.78
CA LYS A 110 -18.36 7.35 -17.35
C LYS A 110 -18.13 7.22 -15.84
N ALA A 111 -19.19 7.18 -15.03
CA ALA A 111 -19.09 6.96 -13.59
C ALA A 111 -18.74 5.50 -13.29
N LYS A 112 -19.41 4.55 -13.95
CA LYS A 112 -19.10 3.11 -13.85
C LYS A 112 -17.67 2.76 -14.23
N LYS A 113 -17.12 3.39 -15.27
CA LYS A 113 -15.71 3.20 -15.65
C LYS A 113 -14.74 3.65 -14.55
N LEU A 114 -15.05 4.75 -13.85
CA LEU A 114 -14.22 5.26 -12.76
C LEU A 114 -14.29 4.34 -11.54
N GLU A 115 -15.48 3.84 -11.19
CA GLU A 115 -15.67 2.86 -10.12
C GLU A 115 -14.94 1.54 -10.40
N LEU A 116 -15.05 1.01 -11.63
CA LEU A 116 -14.31 -0.19 -12.04
C LEU A 116 -12.79 0.03 -12.00
N PHE A 117 -12.32 1.19 -12.47
CA PHE A 117 -10.91 1.55 -12.39
C PHE A 117 -10.42 1.56 -10.94
N GLU A 118 -11.20 2.14 -10.02
CA GLU A 118 -10.85 2.18 -8.60
C GLU A 118 -10.82 0.78 -7.99
N MET A 119 -11.82 -0.07 -8.27
CA MET A 119 -11.81 -1.47 -7.82
C MET A 119 -10.58 -2.24 -8.33
N ILE A 120 -10.22 -2.08 -9.60
CA ILE A 120 -9.02 -2.71 -10.18
C ILE A 120 -7.75 -2.19 -9.49
N ARG A 121 -7.67 -0.87 -9.27
CA ARG A 121 -6.53 -0.24 -8.57
C ARG A 121 -6.35 -0.80 -7.16
N ILE A 122 -7.44 -0.95 -6.41
CA ILE A 122 -7.45 -1.49 -5.05
C ILE A 122 -6.98 -2.94 -5.04
N CYS A 123 -7.54 -3.78 -5.91
CA CYS A 123 -7.12 -5.17 -6.06
C CYS A 123 -5.64 -5.28 -6.45
N LEU A 124 -5.17 -4.45 -7.40
CA LEU A 124 -3.78 -4.41 -7.82
C LEU A 124 -2.86 -3.93 -6.69
N GLY A 125 -3.33 -3.04 -5.81
CA GLY A 125 -2.61 -2.56 -4.64
C GLY A 125 -2.47 -3.58 -3.51
N ALA A 126 -3.44 -4.50 -3.38
CA ALA A 126 -3.39 -5.56 -2.37
C ALA A 126 -2.28 -6.58 -2.63
N LEU A 127 -1.99 -6.90 -3.91
CA LEU A 127 -0.94 -7.85 -4.29
C LEU A 127 0.47 -7.45 -3.79
N PRO A 128 1.02 -6.27 -4.13
CA PRO A 128 2.33 -5.86 -3.65
C PRO A 128 2.35 -5.69 -2.13
N GLN A 129 1.22 -5.37 -1.49
CA GLN A 129 1.11 -5.29 -0.03
C GLN A 129 1.33 -6.65 0.65
N ILE A 130 0.78 -7.74 0.09
CA ILE A 130 1.01 -9.11 0.60
C ILE A 130 2.50 -9.48 0.48
N PHE A 131 3.10 -9.25 -0.70
CA PHE A 131 4.52 -9.53 -0.91
C PHE A 131 5.44 -8.65 -0.05
N ALA A 132 5.06 -7.39 0.16
CA ALA A 132 5.79 -6.46 1.00
C ALA A 132 5.77 -6.91 2.46
N THR A 133 4.62 -7.35 2.95
CA THR A 133 4.45 -7.91 4.30
C THR A 133 5.34 -9.14 4.52
N SER A 134 5.32 -10.09 3.58
CA SER A 134 6.20 -11.26 3.63
C SER A 134 7.69 -10.88 3.63
N THR A 135 8.07 -9.91 2.80
CA THR A 135 9.45 -9.42 2.70
C THR A 135 9.88 -8.71 3.99
N VAL A 136 8.99 -7.91 4.60
CA VAL A 136 9.21 -7.22 5.87
C VAL A 136 9.41 -8.21 7.01
N ILE A 137 8.59 -9.25 7.11
CA ILE A 137 8.74 -10.31 8.13
C ILE A 137 10.13 -10.94 8.02
N SER A 138 10.54 -11.30 6.79
CA SER A 138 11.87 -11.86 6.52
C SER A 138 13.00 -10.88 6.88
N LEU A 139 12.86 -9.60 6.52
CA LEU A 139 13.86 -8.57 6.84
C LEU A 139 13.99 -8.36 8.34
N VAL A 140 12.87 -8.22 9.06
CA VAL A 140 12.86 -8.02 10.51
C VAL A 140 13.57 -9.18 11.22
N GLY A 141 13.25 -10.43 10.86
CA GLY A 141 13.89 -11.61 11.46
C GLY A 141 15.39 -11.72 11.20
N ASN A 142 15.84 -11.32 9.99
CA ASN A 142 17.26 -11.35 9.64
C ASN A 142 18.05 -10.13 10.14
N MET A 143 17.38 -8.99 10.40
CA MET A 143 17.97 -7.76 10.95
C MET A 143 18.11 -7.81 12.48
N SER A 144 17.23 -8.52 13.19
CA SER A 144 17.38 -8.71 14.63
C SER A 144 18.57 -9.61 14.94
N LEU A 145 19.45 -9.17 15.85
CA LEU A 145 20.54 -9.99 16.38
C LEU A 145 19.93 -11.26 17.02
N PRO A 146 20.52 -12.44 16.80
CA PRO A 146 20.11 -13.62 17.56
C PRO A 146 20.33 -13.29 19.04
N LYS A 147 19.33 -13.58 19.89
CA LYS A 147 19.56 -13.60 21.33
C LYS A 147 20.78 -14.51 21.53
N ARG A 148 21.89 -13.96 22.03
CA ARG A 148 23.02 -14.79 22.45
C ARG A 148 22.42 -15.79 23.44
N ALA A 149 22.50 -17.08 23.10
CA ALA A 149 22.31 -18.11 24.09
C ALA A 149 23.41 -17.84 25.14
N SER A 150 22.98 -17.34 26.29
CA SER A 150 23.82 -17.24 27.48
C SER A 150 23.92 -18.61 28.12
#